data_AF-A0A497VNN4-F1
#
_entry.id   AF-A0A497VNN4-F1
#
_cell.length_a   1.000
_cell.length_b   1.000
_cell.length_c   1.000
_cell.angle_alpha   90.00
_cell.angle_beta   90.00
_cell.angle_gamma   90.00
#
_symmetry.space_group_name_H-M   'P 1'
#
loop_
_entity.id
_entity.type
_entity.pdbx_description
1 polymer ?
#
loop_
_entity_poly.entity_id
_entity_poly.type
_entity_poly.pdbx_seq_one_letter_code
_entity_poly.pdbx_strand_id
1 'polypeptide(L)'
;MLSTPPTPSPLPPFTPTYGPVPPGPLAGPLQLLPVNAEVVAVHTATGAHVGSLKKIGGVWKFKAMGYGAGGGMEPGHGPLTDQHNMAFATPDAAEVSARLLGALAGGSGASA
;
A
#
# COMPACT_ATOMS: atom_id res chain seq x y z
N MET A 1 -22.44 -31.40 24.56
CA MET A 1 -22.47 -30.98 23.14
C MET A 1 -22.99 -29.55 23.07
N LEU A 2 -22.12 -28.54 23.11
CA LEU A 2 -22.25 -27.27 22.36
C LEU A 2 -21.01 -26.42 22.66
N SER A 3 -19.94 -26.63 21.90
CA SER A 3 -18.83 -25.68 21.83
C SER A 3 -19.30 -24.52 20.96
N THR A 4 -19.46 -23.34 21.56
CA THR A 4 -19.70 -22.08 20.86
C THR A 4 -18.55 -21.85 19.86
N PRO A 5 -18.81 -21.52 18.59
CA PRO A 5 -17.74 -21.11 17.69
C PRO A 5 -17.12 -19.80 18.21
N PRO A 6 -15.79 -19.62 18.14
CA PRO A 6 -15.21 -18.32 18.42
C PRO A 6 -15.74 -17.31 17.40
N THR A 7 -16.40 -16.25 17.88
CA THR A 7 -16.72 -15.07 17.08
C THR A 7 -15.43 -14.59 16.41
N PRO A 8 -15.36 -14.43 15.07
CA PRO A 8 -14.20 -13.83 14.44
C PRO A 8 -14.05 -12.41 15.02
N SER A 9 -12.92 -12.12 15.65
CA SER A 9 -12.60 -10.77 16.11
C SER A 9 -12.79 -9.80 14.93
N PRO A 10 -13.52 -8.69 15.10
CA PRO A 10 -13.60 -7.70 14.04
C PRO A 10 -12.18 -7.24 13.73
N LEU A 11 -11.78 -7.35 12.47
CA LEU A 11 -10.53 -6.77 12.00
C LEU A 11 -10.51 -5.30 12.47
N PRO A 12 -9.38 -4.80 13.02
CA PRO A 12 -9.31 -3.43 13.50
C PRO A 12 -9.79 -2.48 12.39
N PRO A 13 -10.56 -1.43 12.74
CA PRO A 13 -11.05 -0.48 11.75
C PRO A 13 -9.86 0.14 11.01
N PHE A 14 -9.95 0.17 9.68
CA PHE A 14 -8.95 0.82 8.85
C PHE A 14 -8.80 2.28 9.27
N THR A 15 -7.61 2.62 9.78
CA THR A 15 -7.29 3.97 10.22
C THR A 15 -6.13 4.50 9.37
N PRO A 16 -6.41 5.39 8.38
CA PRO A 16 -5.35 5.91 7.52
C PRO A 16 -4.36 6.73 8.36
N THR A 17 -3.10 6.32 8.31
CA THR A 17 -2.00 6.91 9.06
C THR A 17 -0.92 7.36 8.09
N TYR A 18 -0.53 8.63 8.20
CA TYR A 18 0.55 9.23 7.42
C TYR A 18 1.79 9.34 8.31
N GLY A 19 2.70 8.38 8.18
CA GLY A 19 3.87 8.28 9.03
C GLY A 19 4.69 7.03 8.73
N PRO A 20 5.76 6.77 9.52
CA PRO A 20 6.62 5.62 9.34
C PRO A 20 5.81 4.33 9.24
N VAL A 21 6.00 3.62 8.13
CA VAL A 21 5.39 2.31 7.95
C VAL A 21 6.05 1.38 8.97
N PRO A 22 5.27 0.66 9.79
CA PRO A 22 5.84 -0.24 10.79
C PRO A 22 6.75 -1.29 10.11
N PRO A 23 7.89 -1.61 10.71
CA PRO A 23 8.81 -2.60 10.15
C PRO A 23 8.13 -3.97 10.09
N GLY A 24 8.26 -4.64 8.95
CA GLY A 24 7.67 -5.96 8.72
C GLY A 24 7.23 -6.15 7.27
N PRO A 25 6.85 -7.38 6.89
CA PRO A 25 6.29 -7.64 5.57
C PRO A 25 5.00 -6.84 5.38
N LEU A 26 4.87 -6.18 4.23
CA LEU A 26 3.61 -5.54 3.86
C LEU A 26 2.56 -6.62 3.59
N ALA A 27 1.70 -6.88 4.59
CA ALA A 27 0.57 -7.77 4.43
C ALA A 27 -0.53 -7.08 3.59
N GLY A 28 -0.98 -7.76 2.53
CA GLY A 28 -2.10 -7.32 1.71
C GLY A 28 -3.48 -7.67 2.32
N PRO A 29 -4.58 -7.21 1.70
CA PRO A 29 -4.63 -6.33 0.54
C PRO A 29 -4.39 -4.85 0.89
N LEU A 30 -3.74 -4.12 -0.01
CA LEU A 30 -3.60 -2.66 0.09
C LEU A 30 -4.98 -2.00 -0.02
N GLN A 31 -5.15 -0.90 0.71
CA GLN A 31 -6.37 -0.12 0.75
C GLN A 31 -6.18 1.16 -0.07
N LEU A 32 -7.15 1.44 -0.94
CA LEU A 32 -7.15 2.63 -1.79
C LEU A 32 -8.13 3.66 -1.26
N LEU A 33 -7.63 4.84 -0.92
CA LEU A 33 -8.46 5.97 -0.48
C LEU A 33 -8.46 7.04 -1.57
N PRO A 34 -9.60 7.30 -2.22
CA PRO A 34 -9.69 8.39 -3.18
C PRO A 34 -9.49 9.72 -2.45
N VAL A 35 -8.51 10.50 -2.90
CA VAL A 35 -8.28 11.87 -2.39
C VAL A 35 -9.02 12.86 -3.28
N ASN A 36 -9.01 12.63 -4.59
CA ASN A 36 -9.79 13.34 -5.60
C ASN A 36 -9.89 12.51 -6.89
N ALA A 37 -10.44 13.08 -7.98
CA ALA A 37 -10.65 12.38 -9.24
C ALA A 37 -9.36 11.89 -9.94
N GLU A 38 -8.20 12.46 -9.59
CA GLU A 38 -6.91 12.17 -10.22
C GLU A 38 -5.86 11.63 -9.25
N VAL A 39 -6.21 11.51 -7.96
CA VAL A 39 -5.29 11.08 -6.90
C VAL A 39 -5.98 10.10 -5.96
N VAL A 40 -5.34 8.94 -5.76
CA VAL A 40 -5.77 7.90 -4.82
C VAL A 40 -4.59 7.56 -3.90
N ALA A 41 -4.77 7.70 -2.60
CA ALA A 41 -3.77 7.31 -1.62
C ALA A 41 -3.78 5.79 -1.42
N VAL A 42 -2.60 5.19 -1.35
CA VAL A 42 -2.38 3.75 -1.15
C VAL A 42 -1.90 3.53 0.27
N HIS A 43 -2.63 2.70 1.00
CA HIS A 43 -2.33 2.33 2.37
C HIS A 43 -2.16 0.81 2.50
N THR A 44 -1.40 0.37 3.49
CA THR A 44 -1.36 -1.04 3.89
C THR A 44 -2.70 -1.49 4.48
N ALA A 45 -2.86 -2.80 4.69
CA ALA A 45 -4.03 -3.34 5.41
C ALA A 45 -4.18 -2.77 6.83
N THR A 46 -3.05 -2.36 7.45
CA THR A 46 -3.03 -1.72 8.78
C THR A 46 -3.28 -0.22 8.74
N GLY A 47 -3.41 0.38 7.55
CA GLY A 47 -3.66 1.81 7.39
C GLY A 47 -2.42 2.68 7.21
N ALA A 48 -1.20 2.14 7.16
CA ALA A 48 0.00 2.94 6.93
C ALA A 48 0.11 3.39 5.47
N HIS A 49 0.32 4.67 5.23
CA HIS A 49 0.46 5.23 3.88
C HIS A 49 1.80 4.84 3.24
N VAL A 50 1.77 4.31 2.01
CA VAL A 50 2.96 3.80 1.29
C VAL A 50 3.21 4.52 -0.04
N GLY A 51 2.28 5.39 -0.46
CA GLY A 51 2.36 6.05 -1.76
C GLY A 51 0.99 6.46 -2.28
N SER A 52 0.96 7.11 -3.44
CA SER A 52 -0.29 7.51 -4.08
C SER A 52 -0.28 7.17 -5.56
N LEU A 53 -1.42 6.78 -6.11
CA LEU A 53 -1.65 6.73 -7.54
C LEU A 53 -2.04 8.13 -8.01
N LYS A 54 -1.31 8.65 -9.00
CA LYS A 54 -1.63 9.91 -9.67
C LYS A 54 -1.96 9.65 -11.13
N LYS A 55 -3.10 10.16 -11.60
CA LYS A 55 -3.49 10.13 -13.01
C LYS A 55 -2.71 11.21 -13.76
N ILE A 56 -1.93 10.80 -14.76
CA ILE A 56 -1.11 11.70 -15.60
C ILE A 56 -1.33 11.28 -17.05
N GLY A 57 -1.94 12.16 -17.85
CA GLY A 57 -2.24 11.87 -19.27
C GLY A 57 -3.17 10.66 -19.46
N GLY A 58 -4.12 10.45 -18.54
CA GLY A 58 -5.05 9.32 -18.60
C GLY A 58 -4.54 8.04 -17.93
N VAL A 59 -3.26 7.94 -17.63
CA VAL A 59 -2.63 6.74 -17.03
C VAL A 59 -2.38 6.96 -15.54
N TRP A 60 -2.71 5.98 -14.71
CA TRP A 60 -2.42 6.02 -13.28
C TRP A 60 -0.99 5.58 -13.02
N LYS A 61 -0.22 6.37 -12.28
CA LYS A 61 1.17 6.05 -11.92
C LYS A 61 1.33 6.03 -10.41
N PHE A 62 1.96 4.98 -9.90
CA PHE A 62 2.30 4.90 -8.49
C PHE A 62 3.46 5.84 -8.15
N LYS A 63 3.27 6.62 -7.10
CA LYS A 63 4.27 7.50 -6.49
C LYS A 63 4.55 6.94 -5.10
N ALA A 64 5.64 6.19 -4.98
CA ALA A 64 6.09 5.71 -3.69
C ALA A 64 6.36 6.89 -2.74
N MET A 65 5.89 6.78 -1.50
CA MET A 65 6.14 7.73 -0.42
C MET A 65 6.56 6.97 0.83
N GLY A 66 7.73 7.33 1.34
CA GLY A 66 8.24 6.87 2.62
C GLY A 66 8.12 7.96 3.66
N TYR A 67 8.40 7.60 4.90
CA TYR A 67 8.46 8.54 6.01
C TYR A 67 9.73 8.28 6.79
N GLY A 68 10.55 9.32 6.94
CA GLY A 68 11.77 9.26 7.75
C GLY A 68 11.46 9.12 9.24
N ALA A 69 12.49 8.90 10.07
CA ALA A 69 12.35 8.70 11.52
C ALA A 69 11.66 9.87 12.25
N GLY A 70 11.73 11.09 11.71
CA GLY A 70 11.03 12.27 12.22
C GLY A 70 9.58 12.43 11.74
N GLY A 71 9.04 11.45 11.01
CA GLY A 71 7.70 11.51 10.40
C GLY A 71 7.61 12.38 9.14
N GLY A 72 8.74 12.92 8.67
CA GLY A 72 8.81 13.70 7.42
C GLY A 72 8.55 12.80 6.22
N MET A 73 7.64 13.24 5.34
CA MET A 73 7.32 12.52 4.10
C MET A 73 8.44 12.67 3.07
N GLU A 74 8.92 11.55 2.54
CA GLU A 74 10.01 11.49 1.57
C GLU A 74 9.53 10.84 0.26
N PRO A 75 9.41 11.61 -0.85
CA PRO A 75 8.97 11.08 -2.13
C PRO A 75 10.03 10.15 -2.73
N GLY A 76 9.62 9.03 -3.33
CA GLY A 76 10.57 8.05 -3.85
C GLY A 76 11.31 7.29 -2.75
N HIS A 77 10.76 7.25 -1.54
CA HIS A 77 11.27 6.45 -0.44
C HIS A 77 10.20 5.45 0.04
N GLY A 78 10.55 4.61 1.00
CA GLY A 78 9.64 3.66 1.62
C GLY A 78 9.64 2.27 0.97
N PRO A 79 8.79 1.36 1.47
CA PRO A 79 8.88 -0.07 1.17
C PRO A 79 8.49 -0.45 -0.26
N LEU A 80 7.87 0.45 -1.03
CA LEU A 80 7.46 0.23 -2.42
C LEU A 80 8.21 1.14 -3.40
N THR A 81 9.40 1.62 -3.02
CA THR A 81 10.15 2.60 -3.83
C THR A 81 10.59 2.07 -5.19
N ASP A 82 10.93 0.78 -5.30
CA ASP A 82 11.35 0.18 -6.58
C ASP A 82 10.21 0.21 -7.62
N GLN A 83 8.97 0.19 -7.16
CA GLN A 83 7.75 0.23 -7.96
C GLN A 83 7.31 1.66 -8.29
N HIS A 84 8.14 2.67 -7.99
CA HIS A 84 7.86 4.06 -8.33
C HIS A 84 7.67 4.21 -9.85
N ASN A 85 6.66 4.97 -10.26
CA ASN A 85 6.16 5.09 -11.64
C ASN A 85 5.45 3.88 -12.23
N MET A 86 5.24 2.78 -11.50
CA MET A 86 4.47 1.67 -12.04
C MET A 86 3.09 2.12 -12.51
N ALA A 87 2.75 1.75 -13.75
CA ALA A 87 1.56 2.21 -14.43
C ALA A 87 0.38 1.24 -14.25
N PHE A 88 -0.80 1.80 -14.06
CA PHE A 88 -2.08 1.11 -13.88
C PHE A 88 -3.13 1.69 -14.82
N ALA A 89 -4.03 0.83 -15.29
CA ALA A 89 -5.16 1.25 -16.12
C ALA A 89 -6.22 1.95 -15.26
N THR A 90 -6.47 1.41 -14.06
CA THR A 90 -7.45 1.89 -13.09
C THR A 90 -6.91 1.79 -11.67
N PRO A 91 -7.37 2.64 -10.74
CA PRO A 91 -7.00 2.53 -9.33
C PRO A 91 -7.85 1.44 -8.66
N ASP A 92 -7.67 0.19 -9.09
CA ASP A 92 -8.34 -0.99 -8.51
C ASP A 92 -7.50 -1.58 -7.38
N ALA A 93 -8.11 -1.84 -6.22
CA ALA A 93 -7.38 -2.27 -5.03
C ALA A 93 -6.76 -3.66 -5.20
N ALA A 94 -7.42 -4.58 -5.91
CA ALA A 94 -6.91 -5.93 -6.13
C ALA A 94 -5.74 -5.94 -7.11
N GLU A 95 -5.87 -5.26 -8.26
CA GLU A 95 -4.80 -5.12 -9.25
C GLU A 95 -3.58 -4.40 -8.64
N VAL A 96 -3.82 -3.28 -7.96
CA VAL A 96 -2.75 -2.49 -7.33
C VAL A 96 -2.02 -3.30 -6.27
N SER A 97 -2.75 -4.00 -5.40
CA SER A 97 -2.16 -4.89 -4.39
C SER A 97 -1.32 -6.00 -5.03
N ALA A 98 -1.89 -6.73 -6.00
CA ALA A 98 -1.22 -7.86 -6.63
C ALA A 98 0.08 -7.44 -7.32
N ARG A 99 0.07 -6.31 -8.03
CA ARG A 99 1.25 -5.84 -8.78
C ARG A 99 2.31 -5.22 -7.88
N LEU A 100 1.93 -4.37 -6.91
CA LEU A 100 2.90 -3.74 -6.01
C LEU A 100 3.55 -4.75 -5.07
N LEU A 101 2.76 -5.62 -4.45
CA LEU A 101 3.26 -6.63 -3.51
C LEU A 101 3.94 -7.79 -4.23
N GLY A 102 3.45 -8.18 -5.41
CA GLY A 102 4.11 -9.18 -6.26
C GLY A 102 5.50 -8.73 -6.71
N ALA A 103 5.65 -7.48 -7.14
CA ALA A 103 6.95 -6.92 -7.49
C ALA A 103 7.88 -6.82 -6.26
N LEU A 104 7.35 -6.45 -5.09
CA LEU A 104 8.13 -6.41 -3.84
C LEU A 104 8.69 -7.80 -3.47
N ALA A 105 7.84 -8.83 -3.55
CA ALA A 105 8.24 -10.20 -3.26
C ALA A 105 9.24 -10.75 -4.30
N GLY A 106 9.08 -10.39 -5.58
CA GLY A 106 9.98 -10.77 -6.66
C GLY A 106 11.36 -10.10 -6.58
N GLY A 107 11.44 -8.88 -6.04
CA GLY A 107 12.71 -8.17 -5.81
C GLY A 107 13.54 -8.71 -4.65
N SER A 108 12.92 -9.42 -3.70
CA SER A 108 13.60 -10.03 -2.54
C SER A 108 14.13 -11.45 -2.82
N GLY A 109 14.10 -11.91 -4.08
CA GLY A 109 14.34 -13.30 -4.48
C GLY A 109 15.54 -13.54 -5.42
N ALA A 110 16.57 -12.70 -5.40
CA ALA A 110 17.82 -12.96 -6.13
C ALA A 110 19.05 -12.77 -5.23
N SER A 111 19.35 -13.78 -4.42
CA SER A 111 20.71 -14.06 -3.98
C SER A 111 20.87 -15.57 -4.02
N ALA A 112 21.54 -16.03 -5.08
CA ALA A 112 22.07 -17.37 -5.22
C ALA A 112 23.29 -17.56 -4.31
#